data_AF-A0A077X559-F1
#
_entry.id   AF-A0A077X559-F1
#
_cell.length_a   1.000
_cell.length_b   1.000
_cell.length_c   1.000
_cell.angle_alpha   90.00
_cell.angle_beta   90.00
_cell.angle_gamma   90.00
#
_symmetry.space_group_name_H-M   'P 1'
#
loop_
_entity.id
_entity.type
_entity.pdbx_description
1 polymer ?
#
loop_
_entity_poly.entity_id
_entity_poly.type
_entity_poly.pdbx_seq_one_letter_code
_entity_poly.pdbx_strand_id
1 'polypeptide(L)'
;MGHRLGMRQIIITRYAYGYAGSRGVAVINILASIGWSTLSSIQAGQLLVALSSSIPLAAAILVISFITVIIAIFGYGALHHFERYAWIPTWISILVMLITNVTKLSTASSSSTNDIGAIVSYATIIYSAPSIWTTNAADFTVKQSTRFDSRHVALLSYAGGVIPVILLETFGLVLATTALSGQNGWEEANDVGGLVHAALSPLGTCGSFLFGILALSTITHNIPNAYGLGLMLQNLFPAIQHWIFTLASVCVYTILAIAGSDHLYTIFQNMLPFMTYFYGPYAIILILEHFYFRLGSFKQYSRDAWNQASLLPKGIAAWFATLLGYTSAFLGIKQPWYVGPMAQAIGVEGGDIGIPIAMLVAAATYIPLRKIELRKYKH
;
A
#
# COMPACT_ATOMS: atom_id res chain seq x y z
N MET A 1 13.22 12.29 0.08
CA MET A 1 13.13 13.55 0.87
C MET A 1 13.42 13.33 2.36
N GLY A 2 12.86 12.29 3.01
CA GLY A 2 12.98 12.04 4.45
C GLY A 2 14.39 12.16 5.03
N HIS A 3 15.35 11.36 4.55
CA HIS A 3 16.72 11.38 5.08
C HIS A 3 17.45 12.73 4.94
N ARG A 4 17.15 13.53 3.91
CA ARG A 4 17.79 14.86 3.70
C ARG A 4 17.17 15.95 4.56
N LEU A 5 15.88 15.85 4.82
CA LEU A 5 15.13 16.85 5.57
C LEU A 5 15.11 16.53 7.07
N GLY A 6 15.33 15.27 7.47
CA GLY A 6 15.14 14.83 8.85
C GLY A 6 13.67 14.89 9.29
N MET A 7 12.75 14.86 8.32
CA MET A 7 11.31 14.99 8.54
C MET A 7 10.56 13.75 8.07
N ARG A 8 9.51 13.42 8.81
CA ARG A 8 8.51 12.38 8.51
C ARG A 8 7.63 12.76 7.34
N GLN A 9 6.97 11.79 6.70
CA GLN A 9 6.28 12.01 5.42
C GLN A 9 5.14 13.01 5.54
N ILE A 10 4.26 12.86 6.54
CA ILE A 10 3.16 13.82 6.77
C ILE A 10 3.67 15.22 7.14
N ILE A 11 4.86 15.34 7.75
CA ILE A 11 5.48 16.65 8.02
C ILE A 11 5.97 17.28 6.71
N ILE A 12 6.59 16.51 5.82
CA ILE A 12 6.99 16.97 4.48
C ILE A 12 5.76 17.41 3.67
N THR A 13 4.64 16.70 3.81
CA THR A 13 3.37 17.04 3.15
C THR A 13 2.89 18.46 3.49
N ARG A 14 3.24 19.01 4.67
CA ARG A 14 2.91 20.39 5.06
C ARG A 14 3.45 21.45 4.11
N TYR A 15 4.56 21.19 3.42
CA TYR A 15 5.16 22.16 2.50
C TYR A 15 4.44 22.29 1.16
N ALA A 16 3.51 21.36 0.85
CA ALA A 16 2.60 21.47 -0.30
C ALA A 16 1.15 21.70 0.16
N TYR A 17 0.65 20.86 1.07
CA TYR A 17 -0.73 20.85 1.55
C TYR A 17 -1.00 21.77 2.74
N GLY A 18 0.02 22.46 3.24
CA GLY A 18 -0.13 23.31 4.42
C GLY A 18 -0.35 22.52 5.71
N TYR A 19 -0.46 23.25 6.82
CA TYR A 19 -0.58 22.63 8.13
C TYR A 19 -1.89 21.85 8.30
N ALA A 20 -3.04 22.51 8.12
CA ALA A 20 -4.36 21.87 8.19
C ALA A 20 -4.53 20.81 7.11
N GLY A 21 -4.05 21.10 5.89
CA GLY A 21 -4.22 20.16 4.81
C GLY A 21 -3.41 18.88 4.96
N SER A 22 -2.21 18.92 5.53
CA SER A 22 -1.47 17.70 5.86
C SER A 22 -2.22 16.79 6.85
N ARG A 23 -3.03 17.36 7.76
CA ARG A 23 -3.87 16.59 8.69
C ARG A 23 -4.98 15.85 7.97
N GLY A 24 -5.60 16.47 6.95
CA GLY A 24 -6.57 15.77 6.11
C GLY A 24 -5.97 14.56 5.39
N VAL A 25 -4.74 14.69 4.86
CA VAL A 25 -4.02 13.58 4.22
C VAL A 25 -3.76 12.46 5.23
N ALA A 26 -3.36 12.82 6.46
CA ALA A 26 -3.16 11.86 7.53
C ALA A 26 -4.46 11.11 7.89
N VAL A 27 -5.61 11.79 7.97
CA VAL A 27 -6.90 11.14 8.26
C VAL A 27 -7.29 10.16 7.16
N ILE A 28 -7.19 10.55 5.88
CA ILE A 28 -7.47 9.65 4.75
C ILE A 28 -6.57 8.41 4.83
N ASN A 29 -5.28 8.61 5.08
CA ASN A 29 -4.34 7.50 5.15
C ASN A 29 -4.54 6.60 6.38
N ILE A 30 -4.97 7.16 7.51
CA ILE A 30 -5.33 6.37 8.70
C ILE A 30 -6.51 5.43 8.38
N LEU A 31 -7.56 5.95 7.72
CA LEU A 31 -8.72 5.14 7.33
C LEU A 31 -8.32 4.03 6.34
N ALA A 32 -7.52 4.37 5.34
CA ALA A 32 -7.00 3.39 4.38
C ALA A 32 -6.15 2.32 5.09
N SER A 33 -5.19 2.72 5.92
CA SER A 33 -4.31 1.81 6.66
C SER A 33 -5.09 0.88 7.60
N ILE A 34 -6.14 1.36 8.27
CA ILE A 34 -7.01 0.50 9.10
C ILE A 34 -7.70 -0.55 8.22
N GLY A 35 -8.25 -0.16 7.08
CA GLY A 35 -8.91 -1.10 6.16
C GLY A 35 -7.95 -2.15 5.60
N TRP A 36 -6.75 -1.75 5.15
CA TRP A 36 -5.73 -2.70 4.67
C TRP A 36 -5.26 -3.66 5.78
N SER A 37 -4.98 -3.18 6.99
CA SER A 37 -4.60 -4.08 8.09
C SER A 37 -5.75 -4.99 8.51
N THR A 38 -7.00 -4.55 8.41
CA THR A 38 -8.16 -5.41 8.63
C THR A 38 -8.18 -6.55 7.62
N LEU A 39 -8.07 -6.23 6.32
CA LEU A 39 -8.05 -7.21 5.23
C LEU A 39 -6.88 -8.19 5.37
N SER A 40 -5.66 -7.69 5.60
CA SER A 40 -4.46 -8.52 5.77
C SER A 40 -4.57 -9.43 6.98
N SER A 41 -5.21 -8.99 8.08
CA SER A 41 -5.42 -9.83 9.26
C SER A 41 -6.43 -10.95 9.01
N ILE A 42 -7.50 -10.68 8.24
CA ILE A 42 -8.46 -11.72 7.82
C ILE A 42 -7.75 -12.78 6.95
N GLN A 43 -6.99 -12.35 5.94
CA GLN A 43 -6.24 -13.25 5.05
C GLN A 43 -5.22 -14.10 5.82
N ALA A 44 -4.52 -13.49 6.77
CA ALA A 44 -3.61 -14.19 7.67
C ALA A 44 -4.32 -15.26 8.50
N GLY A 45 -5.50 -14.93 9.02
CA GLY A 45 -6.36 -15.87 9.73
C GLY A 45 -6.80 -17.04 8.85
N GLN A 46 -7.26 -16.77 7.63
CA GLN A 46 -7.65 -17.79 6.65
C GLN A 46 -6.51 -18.75 6.34
N LEU A 47 -5.28 -18.24 6.19
CA LEU A 47 -4.10 -19.08 6.05
C LEU A 47 -3.96 -20.01 7.28
N LEU A 48 -3.91 -19.48 8.51
CA LEU A 48 -3.74 -20.34 9.69
C LEU A 48 -4.86 -21.38 9.88
N VAL A 49 -6.11 -21.05 9.54
CA VAL A 49 -7.24 -22.01 9.59
C VAL A 49 -7.07 -23.11 8.55
N ALA A 50 -6.56 -22.80 7.35
CA ALA A 50 -6.28 -23.81 6.32
C ALA A 50 -5.21 -24.83 6.74
N LEU A 51 -4.28 -24.47 7.63
CA LEU A 51 -3.33 -25.42 8.22
C LEU A 51 -3.94 -26.32 9.29
N SER A 52 -4.87 -25.78 10.06
CA SER A 52 -5.49 -26.49 11.17
C SER A 52 -6.93 -26.03 11.33
N SER A 53 -7.85 -26.84 10.81
CA SER A 53 -9.30 -26.62 10.90
C SER A 53 -9.83 -26.59 12.34
N SER A 54 -9.01 -26.97 13.32
CA SER A 54 -9.33 -26.90 14.75
C SER A 54 -9.20 -25.50 15.35
N ILE A 55 -8.55 -24.56 14.65
CA ILE A 55 -8.36 -23.19 15.14
C ILE A 55 -9.52 -22.32 14.62
N PRO A 56 -10.32 -21.68 15.50
CA PRO A 56 -11.29 -20.70 15.05
C PRO A 56 -10.63 -19.50 14.39
N LEU A 57 -11.20 -18.98 13.29
CA LEU A 57 -10.66 -17.82 12.56
C LEU A 57 -10.38 -16.62 13.47
N ALA A 58 -11.29 -16.32 14.40
CA ALA A 58 -11.12 -15.24 15.37
C ALA A 58 -9.87 -15.42 16.25
N ALA A 59 -9.58 -16.66 16.68
CA ALA A 59 -8.39 -16.96 17.47
C ALA A 59 -7.11 -16.78 16.65
N ALA A 60 -7.11 -17.21 15.39
CA ALA A 60 -5.99 -17.00 14.47
C ALA A 60 -5.69 -15.50 14.27
N ILE A 61 -6.72 -14.68 14.02
CA ILE A 61 -6.61 -13.23 13.87
C ILE A 61 -6.03 -12.58 15.14
N LEU A 62 -6.50 -13.00 16.33
CA LEU A 62 -6.01 -12.49 17.61
C LEU A 62 -4.52 -12.78 17.80
N VAL A 63 -4.05 -14.00 17.50
CA VAL A 63 -2.64 -14.38 17.64
C VAL A 63 -1.76 -13.53 16.72
N ILE A 64 -2.14 -13.37 15.46
CA ILE A 64 -1.38 -12.58 14.47
C ILE A 64 -1.32 -11.10 14.90
N SER A 65 -2.44 -10.55 15.36
CA SER A 65 -2.51 -9.16 15.82
C SER A 65 -1.71 -8.92 17.10
N PHE A 66 -1.71 -9.90 18.01
CA PHE A 66 -0.91 -9.86 19.24
C PHE A 66 0.60 -9.84 18.95
N ILE A 67 1.08 -10.70 18.05
CA ILE A 67 2.50 -10.71 17.65
C ILE A 67 2.86 -9.39 16.96
N THR A 68 1.98 -8.90 16.09
CA THR A 68 2.16 -7.62 15.39
C THR A 68 2.34 -6.47 16.36
N VAL A 69 1.45 -6.33 17.36
CA VAL A 69 1.49 -5.18 18.27
C VAL A 69 2.69 -5.20 19.20
N ILE A 70 3.12 -6.39 19.64
CA ILE A 70 4.33 -6.54 20.46
C ILE A 70 5.52 -5.91 19.73
N ILE A 71 5.75 -6.26 18.46
CA ILE A 71 6.90 -5.75 17.71
C ILE A 71 6.71 -4.27 17.35
N ALA A 72 5.50 -3.86 16.96
CA ALA A 72 5.22 -2.50 16.53
C ALA A 72 5.40 -1.45 17.66
N ILE A 73 5.11 -1.79 18.92
CA ILE A 73 5.24 -0.90 20.08
C ILE A 73 6.71 -0.56 20.40
N PHE A 74 7.65 -1.49 20.20
CA PHE A 74 9.07 -1.26 20.47
C PHE A 74 9.75 -0.28 19.49
N GLY A 75 9.00 0.21 18.50
CA GLY A 75 9.41 1.27 17.59
C GLY A 75 10.38 0.82 16.50
N TYR A 76 10.96 1.81 15.79
CA TYR A 76 11.71 1.57 14.55
C TYR A 76 12.89 0.59 14.70
N GLY A 77 13.58 0.55 15.85
CA GLY A 77 14.75 -0.32 16.02
C GLY A 77 14.39 -1.80 15.97
N ALA A 78 13.37 -2.20 16.74
CA ALA A 78 12.86 -3.56 16.75
C ALA A 78 12.24 -3.94 15.40
N LEU A 79 11.41 -3.05 14.84
CA LEU A 79 10.83 -3.21 13.51
C LEU A 79 11.91 -3.45 12.46
N HIS A 80 12.93 -2.58 12.38
CA HIS A 80 13.97 -2.68 11.37
C HIS A 80 14.81 -3.95 11.53
N HIS A 81 15.09 -4.36 12.77
CA HIS A 81 15.81 -5.60 13.03
C HIS A 81 15.00 -6.83 12.60
N PHE A 82 13.71 -6.87 12.94
CA PHE A 82 12.81 -7.95 12.54
C PHE A 82 12.68 -8.03 11.00
N GLU A 83 12.33 -6.91 10.36
CA GLU A 83 12.16 -6.84 8.90
C GLU A 83 13.43 -7.17 8.13
N ARG A 84 14.62 -6.90 8.69
CA ARG A 84 15.90 -7.24 8.06
C ARG A 84 16.06 -8.74 7.79
N TYR A 85 15.41 -9.59 8.59
CA TYR A 85 15.53 -11.05 8.48
C TYR A 85 14.23 -11.73 8.07
N ALA A 86 13.07 -11.19 8.43
CA ALA A 86 11.77 -11.82 8.19
C ALA A 86 11.43 -12.03 6.70
N TRP A 87 12.02 -11.22 5.81
CA TRP A 87 11.85 -11.40 4.37
C TRP A 87 12.50 -12.69 3.85
N ILE A 88 13.60 -13.17 4.47
CA ILE A 88 14.39 -14.32 4.00
C ILE A 88 13.57 -15.62 3.96
N PRO A 89 12.96 -16.09 5.08
CA PRO A 89 12.17 -17.33 5.07
C PRO A 89 10.92 -17.19 4.18
N THR A 90 10.34 -15.99 4.12
CA THR A 90 9.20 -15.70 3.22
C THR A 90 9.60 -15.86 1.76
N TRP A 91 10.72 -15.26 1.35
CA TRP A 91 11.24 -15.38 -0.01
C TRP A 91 11.59 -16.83 -0.37
N ILE A 92 12.23 -17.57 0.54
CA ILE A 92 12.53 -19.00 0.32
C ILE A 92 11.23 -19.79 0.11
N SER A 93 10.20 -19.54 0.92
CA SER A 93 8.90 -20.21 0.79
C SER A 93 8.25 -19.94 -0.56
N ILE A 94 8.31 -18.70 -1.04
CA ILE A 94 7.78 -18.30 -2.36
C ILE A 94 8.59 -18.95 -3.50
N LEU A 95 9.93 -19.01 -3.40
CA LEU A 95 10.77 -19.67 -4.41
C LEU A 95 10.49 -21.16 -4.48
N VAL A 96 10.38 -21.83 -3.35
CA VAL A 96 10.04 -23.25 -3.31
C VAL A 96 8.65 -23.45 -3.94
N MET A 97 7.66 -22.63 -3.56
CA MET A 97 6.32 -22.66 -4.15
C MET A 97 6.34 -22.48 -5.67
N LEU A 98 7.18 -21.57 -6.19
CA LEU A 98 7.35 -21.36 -7.63
C LEU A 98 7.96 -22.60 -8.31
N ILE A 99 9.06 -23.11 -7.77
CA ILE A 99 9.80 -24.25 -8.33
C ILE A 99 8.92 -25.50 -8.38
N THR A 100 8.12 -25.76 -7.34
CA THR A 100 7.26 -26.94 -7.28
C THR A 100 6.08 -26.90 -8.24
N ASN A 101 5.66 -25.70 -8.63
CA ASN A 101 4.50 -25.52 -9.49
C ASN A 101 4.87 -25.20 -10.94
N VAL A 102 6.13 -24.90 -11.26
CA VAL A 102 6.57 -24.43 -12.59
C VAL A 102 6.11 -25.32 -13.76
N THR A 103 6.04 -26.64 -13.56
CA THR A 103 5.60 -27.61 -14.59
C THR A 103 4.09 -27.75 -14.69
N LYS A 104 3.34 -27.28 -13.70
CA LYS A 104 1.88 -27.31 -13.61
C LYS A 104 1.24 -25.97 -13.96
N LEU A 105 2.03 -24.88 -13.96
CA LEU A 105 1.53 -23.55 -14.29
C LEU A 105 0.94 -23.59 -15.71
N SER A 106 -0.36 -23.31 -15.81
CA SER A 106 -0.98 -23.13 -17.12
C SER A 106 -0.35 -21.89 -17.74
N THR A 107 0.41 -22.04 -18.82
CA THR A 107 0.56 -20.94 -19.76
C THR A 107 -0.83 -20.78 -20.36
N ALA A 108 -1.49 -19.65 -20.08
CA ALA A 108 -2.78 -19.35 -20.67
C ALA A 108 -2.70 -19.68 -22.16
N SER A 109 -3.53 -20.63 -22.61
CA SER A 109 -3.62 -20.99 -24.00
C SER A 109 -3.88 -19.70 -24.76
N SER A 110 -3.13 -19.47 -25.81
CA SER A 110 -3.13 -18.27 -26.64
C SER A 110 -4.50 -17.99 -27.27
N SER A 111 -5.50 -17.56 -26.50
CA SER A 111 -6.71 -16.92 -27.01
C SER A 111 -6.37 -15.47 -27.32
N SER A 112 -5.65 -15.30 -28.43
CA SER A 112 -5.72 -14.29 -29.50
C SER A 112 -6.50 -12.97 -29.32
N THR A 113 -6.55 -12.38 -28.14
CA THR A 113 -6.87 -10.96 -27.99
C THR A 113 -5.81 -10.36 -27.10
N ASN A 114 -4.89 -9.60 -27.72
CA ASN A 114 -4.11 -8.56 -27.04
C ASN A 114 -5.12 -7.54 -26.49
N ASP A 115 -5.82 -7.90 -25.42
CA ASP A 115 -6.79 -7.03 -24.78
C ASP A 115 -6.00 -5.99 -24.00
N ILE A 116 -5.78 -4.86 -24.66
CA ILE A 116 -5.09 -3.71 -24.08
C ILE A 116 -5.76 -3.26 -22.77
N GLY A 117 -7.07 -3.49 -22.62
CA GLY A 117 -7.80 -3.22 -21.38
C GLY A 117 -7.32 -4.08 -20.21
N ALA A 118 -7.13 -5.38 -20.44
CA ALA A 118 -6.58 -6.30 -19.43
C ALA A 118 -5.13 -5.94 -19.05
N ILE A 119 -4.28 -5.64 -20.05
CA ILE A 119 -2.87 -5.26 -19.82
C ILE A 119 -2.78 -4.00 -18.96
N VAL A 120 -3.55 -2.97 -19.30
CA VAL A 120 -3.52 -1.70 -18.59
C VAL A 120 -4.13 -1.82 -17.19
N SER A 121 -5.21 -2.59 -17.03
CA SER A 121 -5.78 -2.89 -15.71
C SER A 121 -4.78 -3.62 -14.82
N TYR A 122 -4.04 -4.58 -15.37
CA TYR A 122 -3.01 -5.30 -14.64
C TYR A 122 -1.84 -4.38 -14.23
N ALA A 123 -1.40 -3.48 -15.11
CA ALA A 123 -0.42 -2.46 -14.75
C ALA A 123 -0.91 -1.52 -13.62
N THR A 124 -2.21 -1.21 -13.59
CA THR A 124 -2.83 -0.43 -12.52
C THR A 124 -2.83 -1.19 -11.18
N ILE A 125 -3.06 -2.51 -11.20
CA ILE A 125 -2.95 -3.36 -10.00
C ILE A 125 -1.52 -3.30 -9.44
N ILE A 126 -0.51 -3.53 -10.30
CA ILE A 126 0.92 -3.46 -9.93
C ILE A 126 1.29 -2.10 -9.33
N TYR A 127 0.76 -1.01 -9.87
CA TYR A 127 1.02 0.32 -9.32
C TYR A 127 0.33 0.53 -7.96
N SER A 128 -0.89 0.03 -7.81
CA SER A 128 -1.73 0.29 -6.64
C SER A 128 -1.11 -0.22 -5.35
N ALA A 129 -0.48 -1.40 -5.37
CA ALA A 129 0.13 -2.05 -4.21
C ALA A 129 1.23 -1.21 -3.52
N PRO A 130 2.26 -0.68 -4.22
CA PRO A 130 3.26 0.18 -3.60
C PRO A 130 2.77 1.62 -3.38
N SER A 131 1.75 2.09 -4.12
CA SER A 131 1.31 3.50 -4.07
C SER A 131 0.85 3.96 -2.68
N ILE A 132 0.28 3.06 -1.87
CA ILE A 132 -0.15 3.38 -0.50
C ILE A 132 1.00 3.82 0.40
N TRP A 133 2.22 3.37 0.13
CA TRP A 133 3.38 3.69 0.95
C TRP A 133 3.91 5.10 0.70
N THR A 134 3.40 5.81 -0.31
CA THR A 134 3.83 7.19 -0.64
C THR A 134 3.57 8.18 0.50
N THR A 135 2.56 7.94 1.33
CA THR A 135 2.18 8.74 2.51
C THR A 135 2.99 8.41 3.76
N ASN A 136 3.79 7.33 3.74
CA ASN A 136 4.65 6.90 4.84
C ASN A 136 6.13 6.78 4.44
N ALA A 137 6.49 6.99 3.16
CA ALA A 137 7.82 6.70 2.62
C ALA A 137 8.96 7.38 3.38
N ALA A 138 8.82 8.66 3.73
CA ALA A 138 9.84 9.36 4.50
C ALA A 138 9.98 8.87 5.95
N ASP A 139 9.00 8.18 6.53
CA ASP A 139 9.06 7.70 7.92
C ASP A 139 10.12 6.61 8.10
N PHE A 140 10.36 5.82 7.06
CA PHE A 140 11.38 4.78 7.04
C PHE A 140 12.75 5.30 6.57
N THR A 141 12.80 6.48 5.97
CA THR A 141 14.07 7.09 5.51
C THR A 141 14.57 8.21 6.41
N VAL A 142 13.75 8.71 7.35
CA VAL A 142 14.12 9.87 8.20
C VAL A 142 15.38 9.63 9.04
N LYS A 143 15.64 8.38 9.43
CA LYS A 143 16.82 7.99 10.22
C LYS A 143 18.03 7.58 9.38
N GLN A 144 17.91 7.52 8.05
CA GLN A 144 19.07 7.23 7.19
C GLN A 144 20.07 8.38 7.22
N SER A 145 21.36 8.03 7.08
CA SER A 145 22.42 9.03 7.05
C SER A 145 22.26 10.02 5.89
N THR A 146 22.50 11.29 6.18
CA THR A 146 22.55 12.37 5.19
C THR A 146 23.78 12.29 4.30
N ARG A 147 24.77 11.44 4.64
CA ARG A 147 25.97 11.18 3.82
C ARG A 147 25.65 10.43 2.53
N PHE A 148 24.62 9.58 2.54
CA PHE A 148 24.22 8.84 1.36
C PHE A 148 23.63 9.75 0.29
N ASP A 149 23.93 9.44 -0.97
CA ASP A 149 23.34 10.15 -2.09
C ASP A 149 21.83 9.86 -2.19
N SER A 150 21.05 10.90 -2.45
CA SER A 150 19.58 10.82 -2.44
C SER A 150 19.06 9.99 -3.61
N ARG A 151 19.76 9.99 -4.75
CA ARG A 151 19.34 9.22 -5.93
C ARG A 151 19.53 7.73 -5.69
N HIS A 152 20.62 7.35 -5.03
CA HIS A 152 20.86 5.96 -4.63
C HIS A 152 19.79 5.47 -3.65
N VAL A 153 19.47 6.28 -2.62
CA VAL A 153 18.37 5.94 -1.69
C VAL A 153 17.05 5.77 -2.45
N ALA A 154 16.72 6.69 -3.36
CA ALA A 154 15.49 6.62 -4.16
C ALA A 154 15.47 5.39 -5.09
N LEU A 155 16.56 5.10 -5.80
CA LEU A 155 16.65 3.99 -6.75
C LEU A 155 16.58 2.64 -6.03
N LEU A 156 17.28 2.48 -4.89
CA LEU A 156 17.22 1.26 -4.09
C LEU A 156 15.83 1.04 -3.48
N SER A 157 15.19 2.11 -2.97
CA SER A 157 13.81 2.02 -2.49
C SER A 157 12.82 1.69 -3.62
N TYR A 158 13.01 2.27 -4.80
CA TYR A 158 12.18 1.98 -5.98
C TYR A 158 12.37 0.53 -6.45
N ALA A 159 13.62 0.09 -6.67
CA ALA A 159 13.91 -1.27 -7.11
C ALA A 159 13.45 -2.32 -6.08
N GLY A 160 13.69 -2.07 -4.79
CA GLY A 160 13.25 -2.94 -3.70
C GLY A 160 11.73 -2.99 -3.51
N GLY A 161 10.99 -2.00 -4.00
CA GLY A 161 9.52 -2.02 -3.99
C GLY A 161 8.92 -2.62 -5.27
N VAL A 162 9.35 -2.13 -6.43
CA VAL A 162 8.74 -2.46 -7.73
C VAL A 162 9.08 -3.86 -8.20
N ILE A 163 10.34 -4.30 -8.07
CA ILE A 163 10.74 -5.62 -8.58
C ILE A 163 9.99 -6.74 -7.84
N PRO A 164 9.94 -6.77 -6.50
CA PRO A 164 9.19 -7.81 -5.79
C PRO A 164 7.69 -7.76 -6.11
N VAL A 165 7.07 -6.57 -6.17
CA VAL A 165 5.64 -6.45 -6.47
C VAL A 165 5.31 -7.04 -7.85
N ILE A 166 6.06 -6.66 -8.89
CA ILE A 166 5.84 -7.21 -10.25
C ILE A 166 5.97 -8.73 -10.24
N LEU A 167 7.02 -9.27 -9.61
CA LEU A 167 7.25 -10.71 -9.58
C LEU A 167 6.15 -11.47 -8.82
N LEU A 168 5.76 -10.97 -7.64
CA LEU A 168 4.80 -11.64 -6.77
C LEU A 168 3.38 -11.55 -7.31
N GLU A 169 2.95 -10.41 -7.84
CA GLU A 169 1.63 -10.28 -8.46
C GLU A 169 1.54 -11.09 -9.74
N THR A 170 2.61 -11.13 -10.55
CA THR A 170 2.65 -11.97 -11.76
C THR A 170 2.58 -13.44 -11.39
N PHE A 171 3.29 -13.84 -10.34
CA PHE A 171 3.21 -15.21 -9.86
C PHE A 171 1.81 -15.55 -9.34
N GLY A 172 1.20 -14.66 -8.55
CA GLY A 172 -0.17 -14.81 -8.07
C GLY A 172 -1.20 -14.92 -9.21
N LEU A 173 -1.06 -14.09 -10.25
CA LEU A 173 -1.90 -14.13 -11.45
C LEU A 173 -1.79 -15.49 -12.16
N VAL A 174 -0.57 -16.00 -12.35
CA VAL A 174 -0.35 -17.29 -13.02
C VAL A 174 -0.90 -18.44 -12.18
N LEU A 175 -0.74 -18.41 -10.86
CA LEU A 175 -1.33 -19.41 -9.95
C LEU A 175 -2.86 -19.38 -10.02
N ALA A 176 -3.48 -18.19 -9.93
CA ALA A 176 -4.92 -18.04 -10.04
C ALA A 176 -5.45 -18.54 -11.39
N THR A 177 -4.75 -18.22 -12.49
CA THR A 177 -5.10 -18.72 -13.83
C THR A 177 -5.02 -20.24 -13.90
N THR A 178 -4.00 -20.83 -13.24
CA THR A 178 -3.83 -22.28 -13.17
C THR A 178 -4.97 -22.94 -12.40
N ALA A 179 -5.36 -22.38 -11.26
CA ALA A 179 -6.50 -22.86 -10.49
C ALA A 179 -7.81 -22.82 -11.29
N LEU A 180 -8.03 -21.72 -12.03
CA LEU A 180 -9.22 -21.54 -12.88
C LEU A 180 -9.22 -22.42 -14.14
N SER A 181 -8.08 -23.00 -14.53
CA SER A 181 -7.98 -23.90 -15.69
C SER A 181 -8.61 -25.28 -15.45
N GLY A 182 -9.07 -25.58 -14.23
CA GLY A 182 -9.71 -26.85 -13.89
C GLY A 182 -8.73 -28.02 -13.76
N GLN A 183 -7.45 -27.74 -13.49
CA GLN A 183 -6.46 -28.78 -13.20
C GLN A 183 -6.75 -29.46 -11.86
N ASN A 184 -6.51 -30.77 -11.80
CA ASN A 184 -6.64 -31.56 -10.57
C ASN A 184 -5.72 -31.03 -9.45
N GLY A 185 -6.24 -30.97 -8.23
CA GLY A 185 -5.52 -30.49 -7.04
C GLY A 185 -5.72 -29.00 -6.72
N TRP A 186 -6.56 -28.30 -7.48
CA TRP A 186 -6.91 -26.88 -7.27
C TRP A 186 -8.39 -26.67 -6.91
N GLU A 187 -9.13 -27.74 -6.64
CA GLU A 187 -10.59 -27.71 -6.43
C GLU A 187 -10.99 -26.88 -5.20
N GLU A 188 -10.10 -26.80 -4.20
CA GLU A 188 -10.31 -26.05 -2.96
C GLU A 188 -9.70 -24.63 -3.01
N ALA A 189 -9.15 -24.20 -4.15
CA ALA A 189 -8.51 -22.88 -4.31
C ALA A 189 -9.52 -21.73 -4.50
N ASN A 190 -10.52 -21.66 -3.62
CA ASN A 190 -11.62 -20.69 -3.68
C ASN A 190 -11.28 -19.31 -3.07
N ASP A 191 -10.21 -19.25 -2.29
CA ASP A 191 -9.66 -18.02 -1.72
C ASP A 191 -8.13 -18.02 -1.76
N VAL A 192 -7.50 -16.96 -1.24
CA VAL A 192 -6.03 -16.84 -1.20
C VAL A 192 -5.40 -17.97 -0.38
N GLY A 193 -6.04 -18.39 0.72
CA GLY A 193 -5.54 -19.47 1.56
C GLY A 193 -5.58 -20.81 0.86
N GLY A 194 -6.71 -21.14 0.25
CA GLY A 194 -6.87 -22.34 -0.58
C GLY A 194 -5.91 -22.38 -1.75
N LEU A 195 -5.68 -21.24 -2.43
CA LEU A 195 -4.73 -21.14 -3.55
C LEU A 195 -3.29 -21.47 -3.12
N VAL A 196 -2.82 -20.86 -2.03
CA VAL A 196 -1.46 -21.11 -1.50
C VAL A 196 -1.36 -22.53 -0.93
N HIS A 197 -2.43 -23.05 -0.34
CA HIS A 197 -2.48 -24.40 0.22
C HIS A 197 -2.39 -25.44 -0.89
N ALA A 198 -3.19 -25.30 -1.95
CA ALA A 198 -3.14 -26.15 -3.14
C ALA A 198 -1.74 -26.15 -3.76
N ALA A 199 -1.12 -24.98 -3.92
CA ALA A 199 0.23 -24.83 -4.48
C ALA A 199 1.31 -25.56 -3.64
N LEU A 200 1.17 -25.60 -2.32
CA LEU A 200 2.18 -26.20 -1.42
C LEU A 200 1.83 -27.64 -0.99
N SER A 201 0.58 -28.07 -1.15
CA SER A 201 0.10 -29.40 -0.78
C SER A 201 0.95 -30.57 -1.33
N PRO A 202 1.55 -30.52 -2.55
CA PRO A 202 2.36 -31.62 -3.06
C PRO A 202 3.63 -31.90 -2.25
N LEU A 203 4.06 -30.94 -1.42
CA LEU A 203 5.24 -31.07 -0.55
C LEU A 203 4.93 -31.72 0.82
N GLY A 204 3.66 -32.09 1.09
CA GLY A 204 3.23 -32.67 2.35
C GLY A 204 3.61 -31.81 3.55
N THR A 205 4.27 -32.40 4.55
CA THR A 205 4.68 -31.72 5.79
C THR A 205 5.58 -30.50 5.55
N CYS A 206 6.48 -30.58 4.55
CA CYS A 206 7.32 -29.44 4.19
C CYS A 206 6.47 -28.29 3.65
N GLY A 207 5.46 -28.60 2.83
CA GLY A 207 4.49 -27.64 2.32
C GLY A 207 3.71 -26.95 3.44
N SER A 208 3.24 -27.73 4.42
CA SER A 208 2.53 -27.19 5.60
C SER A 208 3.42 -26.23 6.40
N PHE A 209 4.70 -26.55 6.57
CA PHE A 209 5.67 -25.67 7.25
C PHE A 209 5.90 -24.35 6.49
N LEU A 210 6.14 -24.41 5.18
CA LEU A 210 6.32 -23.22 4.34
C LEU A 210 5.05 -22.36 4.27
N PHE A 211 3.89 -23.02 4.20
CA PHE A 211 2.61 -22.35 4.24
C PHE A 211 2.44 -21.58 5.57
N GLY A 212 2.84 -22.16 6.70
CA GLY A 212 2.86 -21.47 8.00
C GLY A 212 3.77 -20.25 8.02
N ILE A 213 4.93 -20.30 7.35
CA ILE A 213 5.81 -19.13 7.18
C ILE A 213 5.10 -18.04 6.37
N LEU A 214 4.42 -18.40 5.28
CA LEU A 214 3.66 -17.43 4.47
C LEU A 214 2.51 -16.82 5.27
N ALA A 215 1.80 -17.61 6.07
CA ALA A 215 0.78 -17.12 6.99
C ALA A 215 1.36 -16.08 7.97
N LEU A 216 2.51 -16.37 8.57
CA LEU A 216 3.21 -15.48 9.49
C LEU A 216 3.80 -14.24 8.78
N SER A 217 4.10 -14.30 7.48
CA SER A 217 4.63 -13.15 6.73
C SER A 217 3.66 -11.97 6.69
N THR A 218 2.36 -12.18 6.88
CA THR A 218 1.37 -11.09 7.02
C THR A 218 1.67 -10.16 8.20
N ILE A 219 2.37 -10.66 9.23
CA ILE A 219 2.86 -9.87 10.36
C ILE A 219 3.88 -8.83 9.88
N THR A 220 4.74 -9.16 8.91
CA THR A 220 5.76 -8.23 8.36
C THR A 220 5.12 -7.09 7.58
N HIS A 221 3.90 -7.29 7.04
CA HIS A 221 3.13 -6.20 6.45
C HIS A 221 2.44 -5.33 7.52
N ASN A 222 1.85 -5.97 8.54
CA ASN A 222 1.05 -5.27 9.55
C ASN A 222 1.89 -4.48 10.56
N ILE A 223 3.12 -4.91 10.88
CA ILE A 223 4.01 -4.17 11.80
C ILE A 223 4.31 -2.75 11.30
N PRO A 224 4.84 -2.54 10.08
CA PRO A 224 5.11 -1.20 9.58
C PRO A 224 3.84 -0.37 9.41
N ASN A 225 2.71 -0.99 9.07
CA ASN A 225 1.44 -0.28 8.97
C ASN A 225 0.94 0.20 10.35
N ALA A 226 0.97 -0.65 11.37
CA ALA A 226 0.62 -0.30 12.75
C ALA A 226 1.55 0.80 13.32
N TYR A 227 2.86 0.67 13.09
CA TYR A 227 3.84 1.68 13.47
C TYR A 227 3.57 3.02 12.77
N GLY A 228 3.29 3.00 11.46
CA GLY A 228 2.93 4.19 10.66
C GLY A 228 1.63 4.85 11.12
N LEU A 229 0.59 4.05 11.41
CA LEU A 229 -0.68 4.52 12.00
C LEU A 229 -0.44 5.29 13.30
N GLY A 230 0.38 4.73 14.20
CA GLY A 230 0.77 5.39 15.44
C GLY A 230 1.41 6.77 15.21
N LEU A 231 2.25 6.90 14.18
CA LEU A 231 2.91 8.17 13.84
C LEU A 231 1.94 9.18 13.24
N MET A 232 1.03 8.74 12.39
CA MET A 232 0.02 9.61 11.79
C MET A 232 -0.95 10.15 12.84
N LEU A 233 -1.39 9.30 13.77
CA LEU A 233 -2.21 9.72 14.90
C LEU A 233 -1.45 10.67 15.82
N GLN A 234 -0.16 10.41 16.09
CA GLN A 234 0.68 11.33 16.86
C GLN A 234 0.85 12.69 16.15
N ASN A 235 0.87 12.73 14.81
CA ASN A 235 0.89 13.99 14.07
C ASN A 235 -0.42 14.79 14.24
N LEU A 236 -1.57 14.13 14.41
CA LEU A 236 -2.85 14.78 14.71
C LEU A 236 -2.94 15.22 16.17
N PHE A 237 -2.43 14.38 17.08
CA PHE A 237 -2.54 14.52 18.53
C PHE A 237 -1.17 14.36 19.20
N PRO A 238 -0.30 15.38 19.12
CA PRO A 238 1.11 15.26 19.52
C PRO A 238 1.33 15.04 21.02
N ALA A 239 0.33 15.29 21.86
CA ALA A 239 0.40 15.07 23.30
C ALA A 239 0.40 13.59 23.70
N ILE A 240 -0.09 12.70 22.83
CA ILE A 240 -0.22 11.27 23.13
C ILE A 240 1.01 10.53 22.60
N GLN A 241 1.48 9.56 23.39
CA GLN A 241 2.67 8.77 23.04
C GLN A 241 2.39 7.81 21.88
N HIS A 242 3.38 7.63 21.02
CA HIS A 242 3.29 6.80 19.80
C HIS A 242 2.82 5.37 20.06
N TRP A 243 3.30 4.72 21.14
CA TRP A 243 2.94 3.34 21.44
C TRP A 243 1.45 3.17 21.79
N ILE A 244 0.82 4.19 22.42
CA ILE A 244 -0.60 4.18 22.76
C ILE A 244 -1.44 4.15 21.49
N PHE A 245 -1.10 5.01 20.51
CA PHE A 245 -1.78 5.02 19.23
C PHE A 245 -1.54 3.78 18.39
N THR A 246 -0.34 3.22 18.47
CA THR A 246 -0.01 1.95 17.81
C THR A 246 -0.89 0.83 18.38
N LEU A 247 -0.95 0.69 19.71
CA LEU A 247 -1.80 -0.29 20.39
C LEU A 247 -3.28 -0.11 20.03
N ALA A 248 -3.80 1.12 20.15
CA ALA A 248 -5.19 1.43 19.85
C ALA A 248 -5.54 1.09 18.38
N SER A 249 -4.64 1.39 17.44
CA SER A 249 -4.84 1.07 16.03
C SER A 249 -4.94 -0.43 15.79
N VAL A 250 -4.06 -1.21 16.43
CA VAL A 250 -4.13 -2.68 16.36
C VAL A 250 -5.43 -3.21 16.92
N CYS A 251 -5.84 -2.75 18.11
CA CYS A 251 -7.11 -3.15 18.69
C CYS A 251 -8.29 -2.85 17.75
N VAL A 252 -8.34 -1.66 17.14
CA VAL A 252 -9.41 -1.26 16.24
C VAL A 252 -9.50 -2.17 15.01
N TYR A 253 -8.41 -2.34 14.25
CA TYR A 253 -8.48 -3.18 13.05
C TYR A 253 -8.65 -4.67 13.39
N THR A 254 -8.22 -5.13 14.57
CA THR A 254 -8.40 -6.51 15.03
C THR A 254 -9.88 -6.78 15.32
N ILE A 255 -10.54 -5.86 16.03
CA ILE A 255 -12.00 -5.95 16.30
C ILE A 255 -12.76 -5.95 14.97
N LEU A 256 -12.39 -5.06 14.04
CA LEU A 256 -13.00 -5.03 12.70
C LEU A 256 -12.76 -6.34 11.93
N ALA A 257 -11.57 -6.94 12.03
CA ALA A 257 -11.24 -8.19 11.35
C ALA A 257 -12.06 -9.37 11.91
N ILE A 258 -12.24 -9.44 13.23
CA ILE A 258 -13.02 -10.49 13.89
C ILE A 258 -14.51 -10.32 13.65
N ALA A 259 -15.04 -9.11 13.85
CA ALA A 259 -16.47 -8.84 13.69
C ALA A 259 -16.91 -8.82 12.21
N GLY A 260 -15.95 -8.58 11.30
CA GLY A 260 -16.20 -8.36 9.90
C GLY A 260 -15.73 -9.47 8.97
N SER A 261 -15.24 -10.60 9.47
CA SER A 261 -14.70 -11.68 8.63
C SER A 261 -15.67 -12.11 7.53
N ASP A 262 -16.98 -12.08 7.80
CA ASP A 262 -18.00 -12.65 6.91
C ASP A 262 -18.54 -11.63 5.87
N HIS A 263 -18.44 -10.33 6.15
CA HIS A 263 -19.04 -9.27 5.33
C HIS A 263 -18.08 -8.14 4.95
N LEU A 264 -17.14 -7.79 5.84
CA LEU A 264 -16.16 -6.73 5.58
C LEU A 264 -15.09 -7.15 4.58
N TYR A 265 -14.82 -8.45 4.41
CA TYR A 265 -13.83 -8.92 3.44
C TYR A 265 -14.16 -8.43 2.02
N THR A 266 -15.34 -8.74 1.51
CA THR A 266 -15.78 -8.33 0.17
C THR A 266 -15.92 -6.81 0.05
N ILE A 267 -16.40 -6.14 1.11
CA ILE A 267 -16.53 -4.68 1.13
C ILE A 267 -15.15 -4.03 1.01
N PHE A 268 -14.19 -4.42 1.85
CA PHE A 268 -12.84 -3.87 1.81
C PHE A 268 -12.12 -4.23 0.51
N GLN A 269 -12.27 -5.45 0.01
CA GLN A 269 -11.67 -5.84 -1.27
C GLN A 269 -12.15 -4.96 -2.43
N ASN A 270 -13.42 -4.55 -2.42
CA ASN A 270 -13.99 -3.70 -3.48
C ASN A 270 -13.76 -2.20 -3.25
N MET A 271 -13.58 -1.75 -2.00
CA MET A 271 -13.49 -0.33 -1.62
C MET A 271 -12.07 0.15 -1.32
N LEU A 272 -11.12 -0.73 -1.01
CA LEU A 272 -9.73 -0.33 -0.79
C LEU A 272 -9.03 0.13 -2.08
N PRO A 273 -9.25 -0.51 -3.25
CA PRO A 273 -8.75 0.02 -4.52
C PRO A 273 -9.22 1.46 -4.77
N PHE A 274 -10.45 1.80 -4.38
CA PHE A 274 -10.99 3.15 -4.47
C PHE A 274 -10.17 4.20 -3.70
N MET A 275 -9.57 3.81 -2.57
CA MET A 275 -8.67 4.69 -1.81
C MET A 275 -7.32 4.88 -2.53
N THR A 276 -6.89 3.92 -3.35
CA THR A 276 -5.58 3.99 -4.02
C THR A 276 -5.50 5.07 -5.09
N TYR A 277 -6.62 5.42 -5.72
CA TYR A 277 -6.69 6.52 -6.70
C TYR A 277 -6.35 7.89 -6.11
N PHE A 278 -6.37 8.05 -4.78
CA PHE A 278 -5.92 9.26 -4.09
C PHE A 278 -4.39 9.42 -4.11
N TYR A 279 -3.64 8.31 -4.03
CA TYR A 279 -2.19 8.35 -3.87
C TYR A 279 -1.46 8.88 -5.11
N GLY A 280 -2.00 8.65 -6.30
CA GLY A 280 -1.46 9.20 -7.55
C GLY A 280 -1.41 10.74 -7.54
N PRO A 281 -2.56 11.44 -7.43
CA PRO A 281 -2.64 12.89 -7.23
C PRO A 281 -1.75 13.41 -6.10
N TYR A 282 -1.74 12.70 -4.96
CA TYR A 282 -0.89 13.07 -3.84
C TYR A 282 0.61 13.04 -4.18
N ALA A 283 1.07 11.95 -4.80
CA ALA A 283 2.46 11.77 -5.18
C ALA A 283 2.90 12.80 -6.23
N ILE A 284 2.10 13.03 -7.28
CA ILE A 284 2.46 13.97 -8.35
C ILE A 284 2.54 15.41 -7.83
N ILE A 285 1.68 15.81 -6.89
CA ILE A 285 1.74 17.14 -6.26
C ILE A 285 3.05 17.32 -5.49
N LEU A 286 3.50 16.31 -4.73
CA LEU A 286 4.77 16.39 -4.01
C LEU A 286 5.98 16.37 -4.96
N ILE A 287 5.91 15.63 -6.06
CA ILE A 287 6.93 15.63 -7.11
C ILE A 287 7.04 17.03 -7.73
N LEU A 288 5.90 17.63 -8.12
CA LEU A 288 5.86 18.98 -8.68
C LEU A 288 6.32 20.04 -7.67
N GLU A 289 5.90 19.94 -6.42
CA GLU A 289 6.36 20.85 -5.37
C GLU A 289 7.88 20.80 -5.22
N HIS A 290 8.47 19.60 -5.21
CA HIS A 290 9.90 19.43 -5.06
C HIS A 290 10.69 19.87 -6.29
N PHE A 291 10.33 19.38 -7.48
CA PHE A 291 11.13 19.56 -8.69
C PHE A 291 10.78 20.83 -9.46
N TYR A 292 9.50 21.21 -9.54
CA TYR A 292 9.07 22.38 -10.32
C TYR A 292 9.11 23.67 -9.49
N PHE A 293 8.51 23.68 -8.30
CA PHE A 293 8.45 24.89 -7.47
C PHE A 293 9.73 25.10 -6.64
N ARG A 294 10.34 24.03 -6.15
CA ARG A 294 11.55 24.08 -5.30
C ARG A 294 12.84 23.71 -6.02
N LEU A 295 12.79 23.52 -7.33
CA LEU A 295 13.95 23.29 -8.22
C LEU A 295 14.85 22.12 -7.75
N GLY A 296 14.27 21.10 -7.11
CA GLY A 296 15.00 19.95 -6.57
C GLY A 296 15.91 20.27 -5.37
N SER A 297 15.81 21.47 -4.79
CA SER A 297 16.71 21.93 -3.73
C SER A 297 16.10 21.74 -2.34
N PHE A 298 16.76 20.93 -1.52
CA PHE A 298 16.38 20.75 -0.11
C PHE A 298 16.56 22.02 0.74
N LYS A 299 17.36 22.99 0.28
CA LYS A 299 17.56 24.28 0.98
C LYS A 299 16.31 25.15 0.97
N GLN A 300 15.40 24.93 0.03
CA GLN A 300 14.15 25.68 -0.06
C GLN A 300 13.10 25.22 0.97
N TYR A 301 13.39 24.20 1.79
CA TYR A 301 12.52 23.76 2.87
C TYR A 301 13.02 24.36 4.18
N SER A 302 12.27 25.33 4.74
CA SER A 302 12.57 25.88 6.06
C SER A 302 12.30 24.82 7.12
N ARG A 303 13.36 24.28 7.73
CA ARG A 303 13.26 23.19 8.71
C ARG A 303 12.55 23.61 9.99
N ASP A 304 12.64 24.89 10.38
CA ASP A 304 12.04 25.39 11.63
C ASP A 304 10.56 25.77 11.48
N ALA A 305 10.11 25.98 10.23
CA ALA A 305 8.72 26.30 9.92
C ALA A 305 7.76 25.11 10.05
N TRP A 306 8.29 23.89 10.20
CA TRP A 306 7.52 22.64 10.09
C TRP A 306 6.27 22.59 10.99
N ASN A 307 6.31 23.22 12.18
CA ASN A 307 5.20 23.27 13.13
C ASN A 307 4.51 24.64 13.25
N GLN A 308 4.84 25.59 12.37
CA GLN A 308 4.31 26.96 12.41
C GLN A 308 3.38 27.20 11.23
N ALA A 309 2.07 27.12 11.46
CA ALA A 309 1.06 27.20 10.40
C ALA A 309 1.09 28.52 9.60
N SER A 310 1.59 29.62 10.19
CA SER A 310 1.75 30.92 9.52
C SER A 310 2.92 30.96 8.52
N LEU A 311 3.93 30.10 8.69
CA LEU A 311 5.12 30.00 7.84
C LEU A 311 4.99 28.90 6.78
N LEU A 312 3.87 28.18 6.78
CA LEU A 312 3.56 27.13 5.83
C LEU A 312 2.52 27.64 4.82
N PRO A 313 2.52 27.09 3.59
CA PRO A 313 1.48 27.43 2.63
C PRO A 313 0.09 27.09 3.18
N LYS A 314 -0.94 27.76 2.66
CA LYS A 314 -2.33 27.43 2.99
C LYS A 314 -2.71 26.03 2.50
N GLY A 315 -2.16 25.60 1.35
CA GLY A 315 -2.36 24.27 0.80
C GLY A 315 -3.66 24.11 0.01
N ILE A 316 -4.30 25.23 -0.33
CA ILE A 316 -5.58 25.25 -1.06
C ILE A 316 -5.36 24.71 -2.47
N ALA A 317 -4.26 25.13 -3.12
CA ALA A 317 -3.91 24.66 -4.46
C ALA A 317 -3.68 23.14 -4.49
N ALA A 318 -2.98 22.61 -3.49
CA ALA A 318 -2.71 21.18 -3.38
C ALA A 318 -4.04 20.41 -3.21
N TRP A 319 -4.84 20.72 -2.19
CA TRP A 319 -6.09 20.00 -1.96
C TRP A 319 -7.07 20.05 -3.11
N PHE A 320 -7.25 21.23 -3.71
CA PHE A 320 -8.17 21.36 -4.82
C PHE A 320 -7.71 20.55 -6.03
N ALA A 321 -6.42 20.57 -6.35
CA ALA A 321 -5.84 19.73 -7.41
C ALA A 321 -5.96 18.23 -7.10
N THR A 322 -5.76 17.82 -5.83
CA THR A 322 -5.94 16.44 -5.40
C THR A 322 -7.38 15.97 -5.57
N LEU A 323 -8.35 16.79 -5.14
CA LEU A 323 -9.77 16.47 -5.25
C LEU A 323 -10.20 16.38 -6.72
N LEU A 324 -9.80 17.33 -7.57
CA LEU A 324 -10.08 17.28 -9.01
C LEU A 324 -9.41 16.07 -9.69
N GLY A 325 -8.16 15.77 -9.32
CA GLY A 325 -7.49 14.55 -9.78
C GLY A 325 -8.26 13.30 -9.38
N TYR A 326 -8.60 13.18 -8.10
CA TYR A 326 -9.34 12.05 -7.56
C TYR A 326 -10.71 11.86 -8.21
N THR A 327 -11.50 12.93 -8.36
CA THR A 327 -12.81 12.83 -9.02
C THR A 327 -12.68 12.53 -10.51
N SER A 328 -11.64 13.02 -11.18
CA SER A 328 -11.38 12.68 -12.59
C SER A 328 -11.02 11.21 -12.80
N ALA A 329 -10.54 10.50 -11.76
CA ALA A 329 -10.27 9.07 -11.84
C ALA A 329 -11.52 8.29 -12.28
N PHE A 330 -12.72 8.70 -11.85
CA PHE A 330 -14.00 8.08 -12.23
C PHE A 330 -14.28 8.09 -13.74
N LEU A 331 -13.52 8.85 -14.53
CA LEU A 331 -13.61 8.73 -15.98
C LEU A 331 -12.96 7.44 -16.49
N GLY A 332 -11.91 6.94 -15.82
CA GLY A 332 -11.10 5.81 -16.26
C GLY A 332 -10.96 4.65 -15.28
N ILE A 333 -11.70 4.65 -14.16
CA ILE A 333 -11.73 3.52 -13.23
C ILE A 333 -12.45 2.31 -13.86
N LYS A 334 -11.94 1.10 -13.63
CA LYS A 334 -12.63 -0.17 -13.89
C LYS A 334 -12.63 -1.00 -12.61
N GLN A 335 -13.74 -0.99 -11.89
CA GLN A 335 -13.97 -1.75 -10.66
C GLN A 335 -15.26 -2.58 -10.79
N PRO A 336 -15.46 -3.64 -9.98
CA PRO A 336 -16.65 -4.49 -10.07
C PRO A 336 -17.97 -3.71 -9.92
N TRP A 337 -17.95 -2.58 -9.21
CA TRP A 337 -19.11 -1.75 -8.92
C TRP A 337 -19.28 -0.56 -9.88
N TYR A 338 -18.28 -0.24 -10.71
CA TYR A 338 -18.33 0.90 -11.61
C TYR A 338 -17.25 0.83 -12.69
N VAL A 339 -17.64 1.11 -13.94
CA VAL A 339 -16.73 1.23 -15.07
C VAL A 339 -16.92 2.60 -15.72
N GLY A 340 -15.88 3.42 -15.69
CA GLY A 340 -15.88 4.78 -16.23
C GLY A 340 -15.93 4.82 -17.77
N PRO A 341 -16.45 5.91 -18.36
CA PRO A 341 -16.64 6.01 -19.81
C PRO A 341 -15.33 5.88 -20.62
N MET A 342 -14.20 6.38 -20.11
CA MET A 342 -12.90 6.20 -20.76
C MET A 342 -12.35 4.78 -20.56
N ALA A 343 -12.67 4.13 -19.45
CA ALA A 343 -12.27 2.74 -19.22
C ALA A 343 -12.97 1.79 -20.21
N GLN A 344 -14.26 2.00 -20.47
CA GLN A 344 -15.05 1.22 -21.44
C GLN A 344 -14.49 1.31 -22.87
N ALA A 345 -13.82 2.40 -23.21
CA ALA A 345 -13.24 2.61 -24.54
C ALA A 345 -11.90 1.85 -24.76
N ILE A 346 -11.36 1.17 -23.74
CA ILE A 346 -10.03 0.55 -23.79
C ILE A 346 -10.15 -0.97 -23.76
N GLY A 347 -9.95 -1.61 -24.90
CA GLY A 347 -10.03 -3.06 -24.99
C GLY A 347 -11.46 -3.59 -25.03
N VAL A 348 -11.63 -4.89 -24.88
CA VAL A 348 -12.94 -5.55 -25.01
C VAL A 348 -13.75 -5.43 -23.72
N GLU A 349 -13.11 -5.71 -22.59
CA GLU A 349 -13.72 -5.68 -21.25
C GLU A 349 -13.50 -4.34 -20.53
N GLY A 350 -12.90 -3.36 -21.21
CA GLY A 350 -12.45 -2.09 -20.62
C GLY A 350 -11.10 -2.18 -19.89
N GLY A 351 -10.46 -1.03 -19.67
CA GLY A 351 -9.15 -0.91 -19.02
C GLY A 351 -9.08 0.15 -17.93
N ASP A 352 -8.55 -0.18 -16.75
CA ASP A 352 -8.39 0.79 -15.67
C ASP A 352 -7.22 1.75 -15.94
N ILE A 353 -7.53 3.00 -16.25
CA ILE A 353 -6.60 4.12 -16.37
C ILE A 353 -6.91 5.24 -15.38
N GLY A 354 -7.64 4.94 -14.29
CA GLY A 354 -8.08 5.94 -13.31
C GLY A 354 -6.91 6.68 -12.68
N ILE A 355 -5.83 5.97 -12.33
CA ILE A 355 -4.65 6.55 -11.69
C ILE A 355 -3.91 7.52 -12.64
N PRO A 356 -3.52 7.14 -13.88
CA PRO A 356 -2.93 8.06 -14.84
C PRO A 356 -3.77 9.32 -15.07
N ILE A 357 -5.09 9.19 -15.27
CA ILE A 357 -5.98 10.34 -15.44
C ILE A 357 -5.93 11.25 -14.21
N ALA A 358 -6.05 10.67 -13.02
CA ALA A 358 -6.04 11.41 -11.77
C ALA A 358 -4.73 12.20 -11.59
N MET A 359 -3.59 11.57 -11.91
CA MET A 359 -2.28 12.21 -11.87
C MET A 359 -2.16 13.35 -12.88
N LEU A 360 -2.61 13.15 -14.12
CA LEU A 360 -2.55 14.16 -15.18
C LEU A 360 -3.40 15.38 -14.83
N VAL A 361 -4.63 15.18 -14.37
CA VAL A 361 -5.54 16.27 -13.98
C VAL A 361 -5.01 17.00 -12.75
N ALA A 362 -4.51 16.27 -11.74
CA ALA A 362 -3.88 16.88 -10.57
C ALA A 362 -2.65 17.71 -10.96
N ALA A 363 -1.79 17.22 -11.86
CA ALA A 363 -0.63 17.96 -12.33
C ALA A 363 -1.02 19.23 -13.10
N ALA A 364 -1.94 19.10 -14.05
CA ALA A 364 -2.41 20.21 -14.89
C ALA A 364 -3.08 21.32 -14.08
N THR A 365 -3.80 20.96 -13.01
CA THR A 365 -4.48 21.92 -12.13
C THR A 365 -3.57 22.49 -11.04
N TYR A 366 -2.66 21.68 -10.47
CA TYR A 366 -1.78 22.11 -9.39
C TYR A 366 -0.84 23.24 -9.82
N ILE A 367 -0.23 23.14 -11.01
CA ILE A 367 0.75 24.13 -11.49
C ILE A 367 0.18 25.56 -11.52
N PRO A 368 -0.94 25.85 -12.20
CA PRO A 368 -1.50 27.20 -12.22
C PRO A 368 -2.01 27.64 -10.84
N LEU A 369 -2.70 26.76 -10.10
CA LEU A 369 -3.26 27.09 -8.79
C LEU A 369 -2.18 27.42 -7.77
N ARG A 370 -1.07 26.68 -7.78
CA ARG A 370 0.06 26.93 -6.88
C ARG A 370 0.76 28.24 -7.22
N LYS A 371 0.88 28.62 -8.50
CA LYS A 371 1.38 29.94 -8.89
C LYS A 371 0.49 31.08 -8.37
N ILE A 372 -0.84 30.89 -8.42
CA ILE A 372 -1.80 31.86 -7.88
C ILE A 372 -1.66 31.96 -6.35
N GLU A 373 -1.57 30.82 -5.67
CA GLU A 373 -1.41 30.75 -4.22
C GLU A 373 -0.14 31.48 -3.75
N LEU A 374 1.00 31.23 -4.40
CA LEU A 374 2.28 31.90 -4.09
C LEU A 374 2.25 33.42 -4.34
N ARG A 375 1.47 33.88 -5.33
CA ARG A 375 1.29 35.34 -5.59
C ARG A 375 0.42 36.00 -4.52
N LYS A 376 -0.63 35.32 -4.08
CA LYS A 376 -1.61 35.85 -3.11
C LYS A 376 -1.08 35.81 -1.67
N TYR A 377 -0.35 34.75 -1.32
CA TYR A 377 0.22 34.55 -0.01
C TYR A 377 1.75 34.51 -0.19
N LYS A 378 2.39 35.69 -0.12
CA LYS A 378 3.86 35.78 -0.09
C LYS A 378 4.34 35.07 1.18
N HIS A 379 4.97 33.91 1.02
CA HIS A 379 5.61 33.15 2.08
C HIS A 379 7.10 33.02 1.80
#